data_AF-A0A0G4EEB9-F1
#
_entry.id   AF-A0A0G4EEB9-F1
#
_cell.length_a   1.000
_cell.length_b   1.000
_cell.length_c   1.000
_cell.angle_alpha   90.00
_cell.angle_beta   90.00
_cell.angle_gamma   90.00
#
_symmetry.space_group_name_H-M   'P 1'
#
loop_
_entity.id
_entity.type
_entity.pdbx_description
1 polymer ?
#
loop_
_entity_poly.entity_id
_entity_poly.type
_entity_poly.pdbx_seq_one_letter_code
_entity_poly.pdbx_strand_id
1 'polypeptide(L)'
;MTGTELYKTGDFAEAHKAFTRTLKSTKDAPIRAAQLCNRGACSMHMGYLSAALEDLSSSLQINLKQEKAWARMAAVLIRQKRYEDAISALEDGLKVLPGNKQLQDILLTAREFRFRARHPLYNPLSVAIDSLAPSPVTRKKVADAFDRFVALEQRYFKGLSAADRQGLCEGDDEPLSKITEEMSIAGEVLLLLLGLKPCVLIAHPWPKYASSIVGLAVRPFVAATKDIDGVVMELREITHEMRTTSFTTTGGEHKGFKGGWVLANRMDDRYGHVRRTFYEAKQGYLVLEDAVALALGYPGTLEESDRERHTFDVSYKGRRVGSRAPQKPYLEYSCHGSDLPVCKWHLSVCRRACEGITELQAYFNHSCSTD
;
A
#
# COMPACT_ATOMS: atom_id res chain seq x y z
N MET A 1 -0.45 5.36 -34.17
CA MET A 1 -0.63 4.45 -33.02
C MET A 1 -2.11 4.27 -32.74
N THR A 2 -2.53 3.06 -32.40
CA THR A 2 -3.90 2.77 -31.94
C THR A 2 -4.13 3.35 -30.53
N GLY A 3 -5.37 3.57 -30.13
CA GLY A 3 -5.68 4.05 -28.77
C GLY A 3 -5.15 3.11 -27.68
N THR A 4 -5.10 1.80 -27.95
CA THR A 4 -4.55 0.81 -27.00
C THR A 4 -3.02 0.89 -26.88
N GLU A 5 -2.31 1.20 -27.96
CA GLU A 5 -0.86 1.44 -27.91
C GLU A 5 -0.55 2.70 -27.08
N LEU A 6 -1.25 3.80 -27.36
CA LEU A 6 -1.12 5.05 -26.61
C LEU A 6 -1.40 4.86 -25.11
N TYR A 7 -2.43 4.08 -24.78
CA TYR A 7 -2.74 3.75 -23.39
C TYR A 7 -1.58 3.00 -22.73
N LYS A 8 -0.97 2.03 -23.41
CA LYS A 8 0.16 1.25 -22.88
C LYS A 8 1.43 2.09 -22.69
N THR A 9 1.61 3.15 -23.47
CA THR A 9 2.74 4.08 -23.32
C THR A 9 2.47 5.19 -22.31
N GLY A 10 1.31 5.19 -21.65
CA GLY A 10 0.93 6.20 -20.64
C GLY A 10 0.40 7.52 -21.21
N ASP A 11 0.23 7.63 -22.54
CA ASP A 11 -0.36 8.81 -23.17
C ASP A 11 -1.89 8.73 -23.12
N PHE A 12 -2.44 8.92 -21.93
CA PHE A 12 -3.86 8.75 -21.68
C PHE A 12 -4.73 9.79 -22.39
N ALA A 13 -4.20 11.00 -22.61
CA ALA A 13 -4.91 12.06 -23.31
C ALA A 13 -5.08 11.75 -24.80
N GLU A 14 -4.02 11.32 -25.49
CA GLU A 14 -4.12 10.93 -26.90
C GLU A 14 -4.87 9.60 -27.07
N ALA A 15 -4.70 8.66 -26.13
CA ALA A 15 -5.50 7.43 -26.10
C ALA A 15 -7.01 7.76 -26.00
N HIS A 16 -7.39 8.67 -25.09
CA HIS A 16 -8.77 9.13 -24.93
C HIS A 16 -9.33 9.75 -26.22
N LYS A 17 -8.54 10.59 -26.91
CA LYS A 17 -8.92 11.18 -28.21
C LYS A 17 -9.07 10.10 -29.29
N ALA A 18 -8.20 9.09 -29.32
CA ALA A 18 -8.28 7.98 -30.28
C ALA A 18 -9.53 7.11 -30.05
N PHE A 19 -9.85 6.78 -28.79
CA PHE A 19 -11.08 6.06 -28.45
C PHE A 19 -12.33 6.87 -28.78
N THR A 20 -12.32 8.18 -28.52
CA THR A 20 -13.42 9.08 -28.88
C THR A 20 -13.66 9.14 -30.39
N ARG A 21 -12.59 9.20 -31.21
CA ARG A 21 -12.71 9.14 -32.68
C ARG A 21 -13.36 7.83 -33.14
N THR A 22 -12.96 6.71 -32.55
CA THR A 22 -13.53 5.39 -32.85
C THR A 22 -15.01 5.31 -32.47
N LEU A 23 -15.39 5.86 -31.31
CA LEU A 23 -16.78 5.90 -30.84
C LEU A 23 -17.69 6.74 -31.75
N LYS A 24 -17.16 7.78 -32.41
CA LYS A 24 -17.93 8.61 -33.34
C LYS A 24 -18.25 7.90 -34.66
N SER A 25 -17.40 6.97 -35.09
CA SER A 25 -17.55 6.29 -36.38
C SER A 25 -18.16 4.89 -36.27
N THR A 26 -17.95 4.18 -35.15
CA THR A 26 -18.45 2.83 -34.98
C THR A 26 -19.92 2.79 -34.56
N LYS A 27 -20.71 1.96 -35.24
CA LYS A 27 -22.08 1.58 -34.82
C LYS A 27 -22.14 0.17 -34.23
N ASP A 28 -21.03 -0.57 -34.28
CA ASP A 28 -20.95 -1.93 -33.76
C ASP A 28 -21.00 -1.91 -32.23
N ALA A 29 -22.02 -2.54 -31.66
CA ALA A 29 -22.29 -2.51 -30.22
C ALA A 29 -21.15 -3.13 -29.39
N PRO A 30 -20.64 -4.35 -29.70
CA PRO A 30 -19.47 -4.90 -29.02
C PRO A 30 -18.23 -4.00 -29.05
N ILE A 31 -17.88 -3.44 -30.20
CA ILE A 31 -16.73 -2.51 -30.33
C ILE A 31 -17.01 -1.26 -29.50
N ARG A 32 -18.20 -0.68 -29.59
CA ARG A 32 -18.59 0.51 -28.82
C ARG A 32 -18.45 0.29 -27.32
N ALA A 33 -18.92 -0.86 -26.80
CA ALA A 33 -18.79 -1.22 -25.40
C ALA A 33 -17.32 -1.29 -24.96
N ALA A 34 -16.45 -1.91 -25.77
CA ALA A 34 -15.02 -1.98 -25.48
C ALA A 34 -14.34 -0.60 -25.51
N GLN A 35 -14.68 0.26 -26.47
CA GLN A 35 -14.11 1.61 -26.56
C GLN A 35 -14.57 2.52 -25.43
N LEU A 36 -15.83 2.43 -24.99
CA LEU A 36 -16.31 3.14 -23.78
C LEU A 36 -15.55 2.68 -22.54
N CYS A 37 -15.38 1.36 -22.36
CA CYS A 37 -14.61 0.82 -21.23
C CYS A 37 -13.15 1.33 -21.23
N ASN A 38 -12.52 1.41 -22.41
CA ASN A 38 -11.14 1.89 -22.54
C ASN A 38 -11.03 3.42 -22.37
N ARG A 39 -11.98 4.19 -22.90
CA ARG A 39 -12.02 5.64 -22.70
C ARG A 39 -12.27 6.00 -21.25
N GLY A 40 -13.18 5.30 -20.58
CA GLY A 40 -13.41 5.43 -19.14
C GLY A 40 -12.13 5.17 -18.33
N ALA A 41 -11.30 4.20 -18.73
CA ALA A 41 -10.00 3.97 -18.10
C ALA A 41 -9.02 5.14 -18.29
N CYS A 42 -8.96 5.76 -19.48
CA CYS A 42 -8.19 6.98 -19.67
C CYS A 42 -8.71 8.10 -18.76
N SER A 43 -10.02 8.28 -18.67
CA SER A 43 -10.64 9.30 -17.80
C SER A 43 -10.33 9.06 -16.32
N MET A 44 -10.26 7.80 -15.87
CA MET A 44 -9.78 7.47 -14.52
C MET A 44 -8.35 7.96 -14.29
N HIS A 45 -7.43 7.68 -15.22
CA HIS A 45 -6.02 8.09 -15.11
C HIS A 45 -5.84 9.61 -15.14
N MET A 46 -6.72 10.33 -15.86
CA MET A 46 -6.72 11.80 -15.89
C MET A 46 -7.49 12.44 -14.72
N GLY A 47 -8.03 11.65 -13.79
CA GLY A 47 -8.80 12.17 -12.63
C GLY A 47 -10.24 12.59 -12.94
N TYR A 48 -10.73 12.40 -14.17
CA TYR A 48 -12.10 12.75 -14.58
C TYR A 48 -13.09 11.66 -14.16
N LEU A 49 -13.31 11.51 -12.85
CA LEU A 49 -14.06 10.40 -12.24
C LEU A 49 -15.51 10.31 -12.72
N SER A 50 -16.22 11.43 -12.78
CA SER A 50 -17.63 11.44 -13.22
C SER A 50 -17.76 11.00 -14.68
N ALA A 51 -16.90 11.52 -15.57
CA ALA A 51 -16.87 11.12 -16.98
C ALA A 51 -16.49 9.63 -17.14
N ALA A 52 -15.56 9.14 -16.31
CA ALA A 52 -15.24 7.72 -16.29
C ALA A 52 -16.45 6.87 -15.89
N LEU A 53 -17.19 7.27 -14.85
CA LEU A 53 -18.37 6.55 -14.38
C LEU A 53 -19.46 6.47 -15.45
N GLU A 54 -19.70 7.56 -16.19
CA GLU A 54 -20.66 7.60 -17.30
C GLU A 54 -20.28 6.64 -18.43
N ASP A 55 -18.99 6.64 -18.84
CA ASP A 55 -18.49 5.75 -19.88
C ASP A 55 -18.58 4.28 -19.48
N LEU A 56 -18.23 3.96 -18.24
CA LEU A 56 -18.25 2.60 -17.72
C LEU A 56 -19.70 2.09 -17.58
N SER A 57 -20.61 2.93 -17.09
CA SER A 57 -22.03 2.63 -17.02
C SER A 57 -22.61 2.39 -18.42
N SER A 58 -22.28 3.26 -19.38
CA SER A 58 -22.69 3.13 -20.78
C SER A 58 -22.13 1.87 -21.44
N SER A 59 -20.89 1.47 -21.10
CA SER A 59 -20.30 0.21 -21.55
C SER A 59 -21.10 -1.00 -21.07
N LEU A 60 -21.47 -1.01 -19.78
CA LEU A 60 -22.23 -2.09 -19.15
C LEU A 60 -23.68 -2.18 -19.65
N GLN A 61 -24.31 -1.05 -19.99
CA GLN A 61 -25.62 -1.04 -20.65
C GLN A 61 -25.60 -1.77 -22.01
N ILE A 62 -24.47 -1.77 -22.71
CA ILE A 62 -24.32 -2.47 -23.99
C ILE A 62 -23.88 -3.92 -23.78
N ASN A 63 -22.94 -4.16 -22.85
CA ASN A 63 -22.41 -5.48 -22.57
C ASN A 63 -22.20 -5.69 -21.07
N LEU A 64 -23.19 -6.31 -20.42
CA LEU A 64 -23.15 -6.65 -18.99
C LEU A 64 -22.04 -7.66 -18.63
N LYS A 65 -21.51 -8.42 -19.61
CA LYS A 65 -20.43 -9.39 -19.39
C LYS A 65 -19.03 -8.76 -19.49
N GLN A 66 -18.93 -7.44 -19.66
CA GLN A 66 -17.65 -6.73 -19.70
C GLN A 66 -17.04 -6.60 -18.30
N GLU A 67 -16.33 -7.64 -17.85
CA GLU A 67 -15.68 -7.73 -16.54
C GLU A 67 -14.87 -6.47 -16.16
N LYS A 68 -14.05 -5.96 -17.09
CA LYS A 68 -13.22 -4.78 -16.85
C LYS A 68 -14.03 -3.53 -16.54
N ALA A 69 -15.23 -3.41 -17.09
CA ALA A 69 -16.08 -2.24 -16.85
C ALA A 69 -16.64 -2.25 -15.42
N TRP A 70 -17.07 -3.40 -14.91
CA TRP A 70 -17.50 -3.55 -13.51
C TRP A 70 -16.38 -3.21 -12.52
N ALA A 71 -15.20 -3.79 -12.71
CA ALA A 71 -14.05 -3.55 -11.83
C ALA A 71 -13.64 -2.07 -11.82
N ARG A 72 -13.58 -1.44 -12.99
CA ARG A 72 -13.26 0.00 -13.13
C ARG A 72 -14.35 0.88 -12.53
N MET A 73 -15.63 0.54 -12.71
CA MET A 73 -16.76 1.30 -12.17
C MET A 73 -16.73 1.31 -10.65
N ALA A 74 -16.52 0.14 -10.04
CA ALA A 74 -16.34 0.02 -8.61
C ALA A 74 -15.14 0.83 -8.10
N ALA A 75 -14.00 0.78 -8.80
CA ALA A 75 -12.83 1.60 -8.45
C ALA A 75 -13.14 3.10 -8.48
N VAL A 76 -13.89 3.58 -9.50
CA VAL A 76 -14.33 4.98 -9.57
C VAL A 76 -15.27 5.34 -8.41
N LEU A 77 -16.20 4.47 -8.05
CA LEU A 77 -17.12 4.71 -6.94
C LEU A 77 -16.40 4.73 -5.59
N ILE A 78 -15.42 3.85 -5.37
CA ILE A 78 -14.52 3.88 -4.21
C ILE A 78 -13.75 5.21 -4.17
N ARG A 79 -13.20 5.67 -5.31
CA ARG A 79 -12.53 6.98 -5.44
C ARG A 79 -13.42 8.17 -5.08
N GLN A 80 -14.71 8.07 -5.37
CA GLN A 80 -15.69 9.08 -5.00
C GLN A 80 -16.18 8.93 -3.55
N LYS A 81 -15.60 8.01 -2.76
CA LYS A 81 -16.04 7.61 -1.41
C LYS A 81 -17.49 7.12 -1.34
N ARG A 82 -18.03 6.69 -2.48
CA ARG A 82 -19.38 6.13 -2.65
C ARG A 82 -19.35 4.63 -2.44
N TYR A 83 -18.95 4.21 -1.24
CA TYR A 83 -18.66 2.81 -0.95
C TYR A 83 -19.89 1.90 -1.05
N GLU A 84 -21.08 2.38 -0.66
CA GLU A 84 -22.31 1.59 -0.80
C GLU A 84 -22.69 1.38 -2.28
N ASP A 85 -22.54 2.41 -3.11
CA ASP A 85 -22.77 2.29 -4.55
C ASP A 85 -21.76 1.32 -5.18
N ALA A 86 -20.50 1.35 -4.74
CA ALA A 86 -19.48 0.42 -5.20
C ALA A 86 -19.84 -1.03 -4.83
N ILE A 87 -20.29 -1.28 -3.59
CA ILE A 87 -20.72 -2.59 -3.11
C ILE A 87 -21.91 -3.10 -3.94
N SER A 88 -22.93 -2.26 -4.11
CA SER A 88 -24.12 -2.60 -4.90
C SER A 88 -23.75 -2.97 -6.35
N ALA A 89 -22.94 -2.14 -7.00
CA ALA A 89 -22.44 -2.40 -8.35
C ALA A 89 -21.67 -3.73 -8.47
N LEU A 90 -20.83 -4.05 -7.49
CA LEU A 90 -20.05 -5.30 -7.49
C LEU A 90 -20.93 -6.52 -7.24
N GLU A 91 -21.92 -6.42 -6.36
CA GLU A 91 -22.91 -7.47 -6.13
C GLU A 91 -23.74 -7.74 -7.39
N ASP A 92 -24.14 -6.70 -8.12
CA ASP A 92 -24.81 -6.85 -9.41
C ASP A 92 -23.90 -7.45 -10.49
N GLY A 93 -22.65 -6.99 -10.57
CA GLY A 93 -21.66 -7.57 -11.47
C GLY A 93 -21.40 -9.06 -11.20
N LEU A 94 -21.39 -9.47 -9.93
CA LEU A 94 -21.20 -10.88 -9.53
C LEU A 94 -22.42 -11.76 -9.80
N LYS A 95 -23.64 -11.21 -9.89
CA LYS A 95 -24.81 -11.95 -10.39
C LYS A 95 -24.64 -12.34 -11.86
N VAL A 96 -24.03 -11.44 -12.65
CA VAL A 96 -23.79 -11.66 -14.10
C VAL A 96 -22.53 -12.52 -14.33
N LEU A 97 -21.50 -12.33 -13.51
CA LEU A 97 -20.19 -12.99 -13.60
C LEU A 97 -19.90 -13.82 -12.33
N PRO A 98 -20.65 -14.89 -12.08
CA PRO A 98 -20.49 -15.70 -10.86
C PRO A 98 -19.08 -16.31 -10.81
N GLY A 99 -18.44 -16.22 -9.64
CA GLY A 99 -17.09 -16.72 -9.42
C GLY A 99 -15.96 -15.82 -9.92
N ASN A 100 -16.28 -14.59 -10.37
CA ASN A 100 -15.26 -13.60 -10.71
C ASN A 100 -14.47 -13.17 -9.47
N LYS A 101 -13.24 -13.67 -9.33
CA LYS A 101 -12.38 -13.39 -8.18
C LYS A 101 -12.03 -11.91 -8.04
N GLN A 102 -11.75 -11.23 -9.15
CA GLN A 102 -11.37 -9.81 -9.11
C GLN A 102 -12.52 -8.96 -8.54
N LEU A 103 -13.76 -9.19 -8.96
CA LEU A 103 -14.90 -8.48 -8.41
C LEU A 103 -15.15 -8.82 -6.93
N GLN A 104 -14.93 -10.07 -6.51
CA GLN A 104 -15.01 -10.47 -5.10
C GLN A 104 -13.97 -9.75 -4.23
N ASP A 105 -12.74 -9.61 -4.72
CA ASP A 105 -11.66 -8.93 -4.01
C ASP A 105 -11.91 -7.42 -3.89
N ILE A 106 -12.39 -6.80 -4.97
CA ILE A 106 -12.79 -5.37 -4.94
C ILE A 106 -14.00 -5.19 -4.01
N LEU A 107 -14.96 -6.13 -3.99
CA LEU A 107 -16.14 -6.06 -3.11
C LEU A 107 -15.75 -6.06 -1.65
N LEU A 108 -14.80 -6.93 -1.28
CA LEU A 108 -14.29 -6.92 0.07
C LEU A 108 -13.57 -5.60 0.40
N THR A 109 -12.73 -5.12 -0.52
CA THR A 109 -12.03 -3.85 -0.36
C THR A 109 -13.02 -2.70 -0.15
N ALA A 110 -14.11 -2.65 -0.92
CA ALA A 110 -15.17 -1.66 -0.78
C ALA A 110 -15.89 -1.79 0.58
N ARG A 111 -16.15 -3.01 1.06
CA ARG A 111 -16.74 -3.27 2.38
C ARG A 111 -15.83 -2.80 3.52
N GLU A 112 -14.52 -2.98 3.37
CA GLU A 112 -13.53 -2.50 4.35
C GLU A 112 -13.45 -0.97 4.36
N PHE A 113 -13.42 -0.32 3.20
CA PHE A 113 -13.50 1.14 3.13
C PHE A 113 -14.78 1.69 3.74
N ARG A 114 -15.92 1.06 3.46
CA ARG A 114 -17.19 1.40 4.10
C ARG A 114 -17.11 1.21 5.62
N PHE A 115 -16.56 0.10 6.09
CA PHE A 115 -16.40 -0.17 7.51
C PHE A 115 -15.55 0.91 8.18
N ARG A 116 -14.38 1.24 7.61
CA ARG A 116 -13.51 2.31 8.11
C ARG A 116 -14.15 3.69 8.03
N ALA A 117 -14.94 3.97 7.01
CA ALA A 117 -15.66 5.24 6.92
C ALA A 117 -16.75 5.39 8.01
N ARG A 118 -17.34 4.28 8.43
CA ARG A 118 -18.35 4.23 9.52
C ARG A 118 -17.73 4.08 10.91
N HIS A 119 -16.55 3.48 10.96
CA HIS A 119 -15.78 3.19 12.14
C HIS A 119 -14.34 3.64 11.87
N PRO A 120 -14.09 4.97 11.78
CA PRO A 120 -12.73 5.49 11.62
C PRO A 120 -11.89 4.83 12.69
N LEU A 121 -10.91 4.03 12.26
CA LEU A 121 -10.19 3.01 13.01
C LEU A 121 -10.48 3.09 14.50
N TYR A 122 -11.24 2.10 15.01
CA TYR A 122 -11.28 1.73 16.43
C TYR A 122 -10.95 2.90 17.36
N ASN A 123 -11.95 3.70 17.75
CA ASN A 123 -11.71 4.97 18.47
C ASN A 123 -10.62 4.77 19.53
N PRO A 124 -9.39 5.25 19.30
CA PRO A 124 -8.27 4.91 20.17
C PRO A 124 -8.41 5.54 21.55
N LEU A 125 -9.32 6.53 21.67
CA LEU A 125 -9.74 7.15 22.91
C LEU A 125 -10.75 6.30 23.69
N SER A 126 -11.43 5.35 23.05
CA SER A 126 -12.40 4.45 23.68
C SER A 126 -11.78 3.20 24.30
N VAL A 127 -10.50 2.95 24.00
CA VAL A 127 -9.79 1.75 24.44
C VAL A 127 -8.69 2.15 25.40
N ALA A 128 -8.78 1.64 26.61
CA ALA A 128 -7.74 1.87 27.60
C ALA A 128 -6.42 1.32 27.05
N ILE A 129 -5.47 2.21 26.79
CA ILE A 129 -4.13 1.87 26.30
C ILE A 129 -3.47 0.79 27.17
N ASP A 130 -3.79 0.78 28.48
CA ASP A 130 -3.33 -0.22 29.45
C ASP A 130 -3.77 -1.66 29.12
N SER A 131 -4.88 -1.84 28.40
CA SER A 131 -5.37 -3.16 27.97
C SER A 131 -4.61 -3.75 26.78
N LEU A 132 -3.76 -2.94 26.11
CA LEU A 132 -3.03 -3.31 24.90
C LEU A 132 -1.54 -3.54 25.15
N ALA A 133 -1.04 -3.19 26.34
CA ALA A 133 0.37 -3.36 26.67
C ALA A 133 0.73 -4.86 26.75
N PRO A 134 1.73 -5.33 25.98
CA PRO A 134 2.16 -6.73 26.05
C PRO A 134 2.64 -7.07 27.47
N SER A 135 2.56 -8.34 27.88
CA SER A 135 3.13 -8.77 29.16
C SER A 135 4.63 -8.41 29.25
N PRO A 136 5.21 -8.22 30.45
CA PRO A 136 6.64 -7.94 30.58
C PRO A 136 7.54 -8.96 29.87
N VAL A 137 7.14 -10.24 29.87
CA VAL A 137 7.84 -11.32 29.16
C VAL A 137 7.77 -11.11 27.66
N THR A 138 6.58 -10.83 27.12
CA THR A 138 6.37 -10.54 25.70
C THR A 138 7.16 -9.31 25.26
N ARG A 139 7.16 -8.23 26.06
CA ARG A 139 7.93 -7.00 25.79
C ARG A 139 9.42 -7.30 25.65
N LYS A 140 9.99 -8.09 26.57
CA LYS A 140 11.40 -8.47 26.51
C LYS A 140 11.73 -9.24 25.22
N LYS A 141 10.90 -10.23 24.86
CA LYS A 141 11.13 -11.02 23.64
C LYS A 141 11.03 -10.17 22.37
N VAL A 142 10.07 -9.24 22.33
CA VAL A 142 9.94 -8.25 21.24
C VAL A 142 11.21 -7.40 21.15
N ALA A 143 11.73 -6.91 22.26
CA ALA A 143 12.97 -6.14 22.32
C ALA A 143 14.16 -6.91 21.76
N ASP A 144 14.37 -8.14 22.24
CA ASP A 144 15.48 -9.01 21.84
C ASP A 144 15.42 -9.34 20.34
N ALA A 145 14.22 -9.65 19.81
CA ALA A 145 14.02 -9.90 18.39
C ALA A 145 14.27 -8.65 17.53
N PHE A 146 13.84 -7.48 18.00
CA PHE A 146 14.04 -6.21 17.31
C PHE A 146 15.52 -5.78 17.27
N ASP A 147 16.22 -5.79 18.41
CA ASP A 147 17.65 -5.48 18.48
C ASP A 147 18.46 -6.43 17.58
N ARG A 148 18.07 -7.72 17.52
CA ARG A 148 18.66 -8.68 16.59
C ARG A 148 18.43 -8.31 15.12
N PHE A 149 17.21 -7.90 14.74
CA PHE A 149 16.93 -7.43 13.38
C PHE A 149 17.80 -6.24 13.01
N VAL A 150 17.86 -5.22 13.88
CA VAL A 150 18.66 -4.00 13.68
C VAL A 150 20.14 -4.33 13.48
N ALA A 151 20.69 -5.27 14.27
CA ALA A 151 22.08 -5.70 14.11
C ALA A 151 22.34 -6.39 12.76
N LEU A 152 21.41 -7.24 12.31
CA LEU A 152 21.53 -7.94 11.03
C LEU A 152 21.38 -6.99 9.83
N GLU A 153 20.44 -6.06 9.89
CA GLU A 153 20.24 -5.03 8.87
C GLU A 153 21.49 -4.13 8.75
N GLN A 154 22.06 -3.69 9.88
CA GLN A 154 23.31 -2.93 9.87
C GLN A 154 24.48 -3.73 9.29
N ARG A 155 24.56 -5.02 9.59
CA ARG A 155 25.58 -5.89 9.00
C ARG A 155 25.41 -6.01 7.49
N TYR A 156 24.17 -6.12 7.01
CA TYR A 156 23.87 -6.12 5.58
C TYR A 156 24.37 -4.84 4.91
N PHE A 157 23.97 -3.67 5.41
CA PHE A 157 24.38 -2.39 4.82
C PHE A 157 25.90 -2.20 4.85
N LYS A 158 26.57 -2.50 5.97
CA LYS A 158 28.04 -2.44 6.08
C LYS A 158 28.77 -3.39 5.13
N GLY A 159 28.11 -4.47 4.70
CA GLY A 159 28.65 -5.44 3.77
C GLY A 159 28.48 -5.08 2.29
N LEU A 160 27.81 -3.98 1.95
CA LEU A 160 27.57 -3.58 0.57
C LEU A 160 28.85 -3.13 -0.12
N SER A 161 29.11 -3.68 -1.31
CA SER A 161 30.15 -3.18 -2.20
C SER A 161 29.78 -1.81 -2.77
N ALA A 162 30.75 -1.07 -3.33
CA ALA A 162 30.45 0.20 -4.02
C ALA A 162 29.48 0.01 -5.19
N ALA A 163 29.60 -1.09 -5.95
CA ALA A 163 28.69 -1.42 -7.04
C ALA A 163 27.26 -1.70 -6.54
N ASP A 164 27.12 -2.36 -5.39
CA ASP A 164 25.80 -2.59 -4.79
C ASP A 164 25.18 -1.29 -4.27
N ARG A 165 25.98 -0.39 -3.68
CA ARG A 165 25.53 0.94 -3.25
C ARG A 165 25.05 1.78 -4.43
N GLN A 166 25.80 1.83 -5.51
CA GLN A 166 25.37 2.48 -6.76
C GLN A 166 24.09 1.88 -7.33
N GLY A 167 23.94 0.55 -7.26
CA GLY A 167 22.70 -0.13 -7.65
C GLY A 167 21.49 0.24 -6.80
N LEU A 168 21.70 0.61 -5.52
CA LEU A 168 20.65 1.08 -4.62
C LEU A 168 20.26 2.54 -4.86
N CYS A 169 21.21 3.37 -5.28
CA CYS A 169 21.05 4.82 -5.39
C CYS A 169 21.05 5.32 -6.85
N GLU A 170 20.51 4.53 -7.77
CA GLU A 170 20.32 4.89 -9.19
C GLU A 170 21.59 5.37 -9.93
N GLY A 171 22.77 4.92 -9.48
CA GLY A 171 24.07 5.24 -10.09
C GLY A 171 25.00 6.06 -9.19
N ASP A 172 24.49 6.66 -8.11
CA ASP A 172 25.30 7.45 -7.18
C ASP A 172 25.93 6.56 -6.09
N ASP A 173 27.22 6.75 -5.79
CA ASP A 173 27.86 6.11 -4.61
C ASP A 173 27.66 6.98 -3.38
N GLU A 174 26.44 6.96 -2.85
CA GLU A 174 26.07 7.72 -1.67
C GLU A 174 26.73 7.14 -0.40
N PRO A 175 27.01 7.99 0.62
CA PRO A 175 27.54 7.52 1.88
C PRO A 175 26.64 6.47 2.51
N LEU A 176 27.25 5.44 3.14
CA LEU A 176 26.52 4.36 3.80
C LEU A 176 25.49 4.87 4.82
N SER A 177 25.78 5.99 5.50
CA SER A 177 24.84 6.64 6.41
C SER A 177 23.55 7.06 5.70
N LYS A 178 23.65 7.67 4.52
CA LYS A 178 22.50 8.08 3.71
C LYS A 178 21.72 6.87 3.19
N ILE A 179 22.41 5.85 2.69
CA ILE A 179 21.77 4.61 2.22
C ILE A 179 21.01 3.92 3.34
N THR A 180 21.68 3.75 4.49
CA THR A 180 21.05 3.12 5.66
C THR A 180 19.84 3.93 6.11
N GLU A 181 19.95 5.25 6.09
CA GLU A 181 18.83 6.10 6.47
C GLU A 181 17.67 5.96 5.44
N GLU A 182 17.92 5.96 4.13
CA GLU A 182 16.84 5.86 3.13
C GLU A 182 16.23 4.46 2.95
N MET A 183 16.95 3.40 3.31
CA MET A 183 16.59 2.02 2.96
C MET A 183 16.22 1.13 4.15
N SER A 184 16.49 1.56 5.39
CA SER A 184 16.18 0.76 6.58
C SER A 184 14.69 0.47 6.70
N ILE A 185 14.35 -0.78 7.02
CA ILE A 185 12.98 -1.25 7.27
C ILE A 185 12.73 -1.58 8.74
N ALA A 186 13.67 -1.27 9.64
CA ALA A 186 13.53 -1.65 11.04
C ALA A 186 12.28 -1.01 11.71
N GLY A 187 11.86 0.19 11.31
CA GLY A 187 10.69 0.85 11.90
C GLY A 187 9.41 0.11 11.57
N GLU A 188 9.33 -0.36 10.32
CA GLU A 188 8.26 -1.21 9.81
C GLU A 188 8.21 -2.56 10.54
N VAL A 189 9.38 -3.17 10.76
CA VAL A 189 9.50 -4.42 11.53
C VAL A 189 9.07 -4.25 12.98
N LEU A 190 9.38 -3.12 13.60
CA LEU A 190 8.92 -2.83 14.96
C LEU A 190 7.40 -2.73 15.01
N LEU A 191 6.76 -1.99 14.10
CA LEU A 191 5.31 -1.89 14.05
C LEU A 191 4.62 -3.23 13.80
N LEU A 192 5.24 -4.10 13.00
CA LEU A 192 4.78 -5.46 12.78
C LEU A 192 4.85 -6.31 14.06
N LEU A 193 5.96 -6.25 14.80
CA LEU A 193 6.13 -6.96 16.08
C LEU A 193 5.10 -6.53 17.13
N LEU A 194 4.70 -5.25 17.09
CA LEU A 194 3.72 -4.67 18.00
C LEU A 194 2.27 -4.92 17.58
N GLY A 195 2.03 -5.58 16.45
CA GLY A 195 0.68 -5.81 15.90
C GLY A 195 0.00 -4.53 15.40
N LEU A 196 0.73 -3.43 15.23
CA LEU A 196 0.19 -2.17 14.73
C LEU A 196 0.08 -2.19 13.20
N LYS A 197 1.04 -2.84 12.53
CA LYS A 197 0.98 -3.14 11.09
C LYS A 197 0.82 -4.64 10.87
N PRO A 198 0.00 -5.05 9.90
CA PRO A 198 -0.20 -6.47 9.61
C PRO A 198 0.94 -7.06 8.78
N CYS A 199 1.68 -6.23 8.04
CA CYS A 199 2.83 -6.67 7.25
C CYS A 199 3.82 -5.53 6.92
N VAL A 200 5.01 -5.92 6.48
CA VAL A 200 6.07 -5.09 5.90
C VAL A 200 6.31 -5.50 4.46
N LEU A 201 6.28 -4.53 3.54
CA LEU A 201 6.65 -4.73 2.14
C LEU A 201 8.12 -4.33 1.92
N ILE A 202 8.87 -5.25 1.31
CA ILE A 202 10.30 -5.11 1.01
C ILE A 202 10.45 -5.19 -0.51
N ALA A 203 10.35 -4.04 -1.17
CA ALA A 203 10.45 -3.94 -2.63
C ALA A 203 11.37 -2.78 -3.02
N HIS A 204 12.05 -2.87 -4.15
CA HIS A 204 12.87 -1.81 -4.73
C HIS A 204 13.02 -2.03 -6.24
N PRO A 205 13.18 -0.99 -7.07
CA PRO A 205 13.47 -1.15 -8.50
C PRO A 205 14.71 -2.00 -8.77
N TRP A 206 15.69 -2.03 -7.87
CA TRP A 206 16.82 -2.96 -7.93
C TRP A 206 16.47 -4.32 -7.27
N PRO A 207 16.23 -5.40 -8.05
CA PRO A 207 15.65 -6.63 -7.50
C PRO A 207 16.57 -7.38 -6.52
N LYS A 208 17.89 -7.23 -6.67
CA LYS A 208 18.88 -7.86 -5.79
C LYS A 208 18.79 -7.37 -4.34
N TYR A 209 18.31 -6.15 -4.13
CA TYR A 209 18.13 -5.58 -2.78
C TYR A 209 17.24 -6.49 -1.93
N ALA A 210 16.01 -6.72 -2.43
CA ALA A 210 14.97 -7.40 -1.66
C ALA A 210 15.41 -8.82 -1.30
N SER A 211 15.93 -9.59 -2.26
CA SER A 211 16.42 -10.95 -2.00
C SER A 211 17.58 -10.99 -1.00
N SER A 212 18.51 -10.03 -1.07
CA SER A 212 19.73 -10.04 -0.24
C SER A 212 19.44 -9.67 1.21
N ILE A 213 18.69 -8.59 1.46
CA ILE A 213 18.31 -8.20 2.81
C ILE A 213 17.37 -9.25 3.46
N VAL A 214 16.51 -9.89 2.66
CA VAL A 214 15.66 -10.99 3.12
C VAL A 214 16.50 -12.17 3.59
N GLY A 215 17.53 -12.55 2.81
CA GLY A 215 18.44 -13.63 3.18
C GLY A 215 19.22 -13.36 4.45
N LEU A 216 19.78 -12.15 4.58
CA LEU A 216 20.74 -11.82 5.63
C LEU A 216 20.11 -11.29 6.93
N ALA A 217 18.96 -10.59 6.85
CA ALA A 217 18.33 -9.98 8.01
C ALA A 217 16.94 -10.57 8.32
N VAL A 218 16.07 -10.68 7.32
CA VAL A 218 14.66 -11.01 7.56
C VAL A 218 14.44 -12.48 7.91
N ARG A 219 15.07 -13.43 7.20
CA ARG A 219 14.94 -14.86 7.51
C ARG A 219 15.45 -15.22 8.90
N PRO A 220 16.64 -14.77 9.34
CA PRO A 220 17.06 -15.00 10.71
C PRO A 220 16.12 -14.35 11.72
N PHE A 221 15.61 -13.14 11.44
CA PHE A 221 14.62 -12.47 12.28
C PHE A 221 13.33 -13.29 12.45
N VAL A 222 12.75 -13.82 11.36
CA VAL A 222 11.58 -14.71 11.41
C VAL A 222 11.81 -15.92 12.31
N ALA A 223 13.03 -16.46 12.35
CA ALA A 223 13.36 -17.55 13.26
C ALA A 223 13.41 -17.11 14.74
N ALA A 224 13.78 -15.86 15.02
CA ALA A 224 13.85 -15.29 16.37
C ALA A 224 12.49 -14.87 16.95
N THR A 225 11.43 -14.84 16.16
CA THR A 225 10.10 -14.41 16.63
C THR A 225 9.17 -15.57 16.97
N LYS A 226 9.62 -16.81 16.79
CA LYS A 226 8.77 -18.02 16.92
C LYS A 226 8.20 -18.25 18.33
N ASP A 227 8.86 -17.73 19.36
CA ASP A 227 8.46 -17.89 20.75
C ASP A 227 7.75 -16.65 21.32
N ILE A 228 7.39 -15.68 20.47
CA ILE A 228 6.66 -14.48 20.88
C ILE A 228 5.16 -14.72 20.72
N ASP A 229 4.42 -14.67 21.83
CA ASP A 229 2.97 -14.84 21.83
C ASP A 229 2.29 -13.79 20.93
N GLY A 230 1.34 -14.22 20.10
CA GLY A 230 0.64 -13.35 19.15
C GLY A 230 1.44 -13.00 17.88
N VAL A 231 2.64 -13.55 17.70
CA VAL A 231 3.47 -13.33 16.53
C VAL A 231 3.67 -14.63 15.76
N VAL A 232 3.06 -14.71 14.58
CA VAL A 232 3.27 -15.84 13.65
C VAL A 232 3.65 -15.27 12.29
N MET A 233 4.96 -15.16 12.07
CA MET A 233 5.50 -14.53 10.86
C MET A 233 5.40 -15.45 9.63
N GLU A 234 4.91 -14.90 8.54
CA GLU A 234 4.99 -15.47 7.20
C GLU A 234 5.80 -14.55 6.29
N LEU A 235 6.76 -15.12 5.56
CA LEU A 235 7.60 -14.40 4.61
C LEU A 235 7.40 -14.99 3.22
N ARG A 236 6.93 -14.16 2.28
CA ARG A 236 6.67 -14.57 0.89
C ARG A 236 7.24 -13.59 -0.12
N GLU A 237 7.74 -14.13 -1.22
CA GLU A 237 8.06 -13.37 -2.42
C GLU A 237 6.78 -13.12 -3.24
N ILE A 238 6.66 -11.91 -3.78
CA ILE A 238 5.65 -11.54 -4.76
C ILE A 238 6.17 -11.98 -6.13
N THR A 239 5.76 -13.16 -6.58
CA THR A 239 6.26 -13.77 -7.83
C THR A 239 5.49 -13.34 -9.07
N HIS A 240 4.32 -12.73 -8.91
CA HIS A 240 3.46 -12.28 -9.99
C HIS A 240 3.60 -10.78 -10.25
N GLU A 241 3.27 -10.36 -11.47
CA GLU A 241 3.14 -8.95 -11.80
C GLU A 241 1.82 -8.42 -11.20
N MET A 242 1.95 -7.63 -10.14
CA MET A 242 0.85 -6.84 -9.60
C MET A 242 0.76 -5.54 -10.38
N ARG A 243 -0.43 -5.11 -10.80
CA ARG A 243 -0.61 -3.77 -11.36
C ARG A 243 -1.26 -2.90 -10.32
N THR A 244 -0.55 -1.89 -9.85
CA THR A 244 -1.13 -0.88 -8.98
C THR A 244 -1.59 0.30 -9.80
N THR A 245 -2.67 0.93 -9.38
CA THR A 245 -3.15 2.19 -9.95
C THR A 245 -3.20 3.22 -8.83
N SER A 246 -2.53 4.35 -9.02
CA SER A 246 -2.56 5.46 -8.07
C SER A 246 -3.87 6.20 -8.13
N PHE A 247 -4.22 6.81 -7.00
CA PHE A 247 -5.42 7.63 -6.84
C PHE A 247 -5.18 9.09 -7.27
N THR A 248 -3.93 9.58 -7.34
CA THR A 248 -3.65 11.03 -7.31
C THR A 248 -2.67 11.58 -8.33
N THR A 249 -1.88 10.83 -9.08
CA THR A 249 -0.96 11.48 -10.02
C THR A 249 -0.96 10.85 -11.39
N THR A 250 -0.72 11.71 -12.37
CA THR A 250 -0.37 11.49 -13.78
C THR A 250 0.77 10.47 -14.02
N GLY A 251 1.25 9.76 -13.00
CA GLY A 251 2.16 8.62 -13.11
C GLY A 251 1.40 7.36 -13.49
N GLY A 252 1.70 6.83 -14.69
CA GLY A 252 1.07 5.62 -15.23
C GLY A 252 1.24 4.36 -14.36
N GLU A 253 0.71 3.23 -14.84
CA GLU A 253 0.78 1.91 -14.18
C GLU A 253 2.21 1.64 -13.65
N HIS A 254 2.38 1.65 -12.31
CA HIS A 254 3.63 1.19 -11.72
C HIS A 254 3.75 -0.31 -12.01
N LYS A 255 4.83 -0.73 -12.66
CA LYS A 255 5.21 -2.15 -12.77
C LYS A 255 5.35 -2.63 -11.34
N GLY A 256 4.37 -3.37 -10.83
CA GLY A 256 4.20 -3.53 -9.38
C GLY A 256 5.29 -4.35 -8.71
N PHE A 257 5.03 -4.83 -7.50
CA PHE A 257 6.06 -5.33 -6.58
C PHE A 257 6.63 -6.72 -6.90
N LYS A 258 6.68 -7.14 -8.17
CA LYS A 258 7.24 -8.44 -8.56
C LYS A 258 8.72 -8.52 -8.18
N GLY A 259 9.10 -9.59 -7.49
CA GLY A 259 10.43 -9.77 -6.90
C GLY A 259 10.60 -9.04 -5.55
N GLY A 260 9.60 -8.27 -5.13
CA GLY A 260 9.47 -7.79 -3.76
C GLY A 260 9.04 -8.91 -2.81
N TRP A 261 9.15 -8.65 -1.51
CA TRP A 261 8.81 -9.60 -0.47
C TRP A 261 7.85 -8.96 0.53
N VAL A 262 6.98 -9.78 1.13
CA VAL A 262 6.09 -9.37 2.21
C VAL A 262 6.36 -10.24 3.41
N LEU A 263 6.63 -9.58 4.54
CA LEU A 263 6.70 -10.18 5.86
C LEU A 263 5.40 -9.83 6.61
N ALA A 264 4.56 -10.81 6.92
CA ALA A 264 3.24 -10.59 7.52
C ALA A 264 3.08 -11.36 8.85
N ASN A 265 2.31 -10.79 9.78
CA ASN A 265 1.90 -11.50 10.99
C ASN A 265 0.54 -12.17 10.74
N ARG A 266 0.49 -13.51 10.75
CA ARG A 266 -0.72 -14.30 10.49
C ARG A 266 -1.79 -14.15 11.58
N MET A 267 -1.41 -13.65 12.75
CA MET A 267 -2.33 -13.42 13.87
C MET A 267 -3.02 -12.05 13.81
N ASP A 268 -2.60 -11.16 12.89
CA ASP A 268 -3.29 -9.88 12.70
C ASP A 268 -4.63 -10.10 11.98
N ASP A 269 -5.71 -9.49 12.47
CA ASP A 269 -7.05 -9.60 11.88
C ASP A 269 -7.10 -9.17 10.41
N ARG A 270 -6.19 -8.28 10.00
CA ARG A 270 -6.07 -7.77 8.62
C ARG A 270 -5.22 -8.68 7.73
N TYR A 271 -4.63 -9.76 8.24
CA TYR A 271 -3.80 -10.69 7.45
C TYR A 271 -4.53 -11.27 6.23
N GLY A 272 -5.84 -11.51 6.34
CA GLY A 272 -6.65 -11.94 5.20
C GLY A 272 -6.60 -10.94 4.04
N HIS A 273 -6.54 -9.64 4.33
CA HIS A 273 -6.39 -8.57 3.34
C HIS A 273 -4.99 -8.54 2.74
N VAL A 274 -3.94 -8.68 3.58
CA VAL A 274 -2.55 -8.84 3.12
C VAL A 274 -2.42 -9.96 2.09
N ARG A 275 -2.99 -11.13 2.40
CA ARG A 275 -2.95 -12.32 1.53
C ARG A 275 -3.64 -12.06 0.18
N ARG A 276 -4.82 -11.45 0.17
CA ARG A 276 -5.53 -11.11 -1.08
C ARG A 276 -4.74 -10.12 -1.93
N THR A 277 -4.26 -9.06 -1.30
CA THR A 277 -3.53 -7.96 -1.97
C THR A 277 -2.22 -8.43 -2.56
N PHE A 278 -1.40 -9.18 -1.82
CA PHE A 278 -0.03 -9.47 -2.23
C PHE A 278 0.24 -10.92 -2.66
N TYR A 279 -0.60 -11.89 -2.30
CA TYR A 279 -0.33 -13.32 -2.58
C TYR A 279 -1.32 -13.93 -3.58
N GLU A 280 -2.60 -13.61 -3.45
CA GLU A 280 -3.65 -14.14 -4.34
C GLU A 280 -3.84 -13.32 -5.60
N ALA A 281 -3.30 -12.10 -5.64
CA ALA A 281 -3.26 -11.32 -6.85
C ALA A 281 -2.53 -12.14 -7.95
N LYS A 282 -3.14 -12.26 -9.13
CA LYS A 282 -2.61 -12.98 -10.30
C LYS A 282 -2.14 -11.99 -11.34
N GLN A 283 -1.34 -12.48 -12.28
CA GLN A 283 -0.84 -11.68 -13.38
C GLN A 283 -2.00 -11.02 -14.15
N GLY A 284 -1.93 -9.68 -14.26
CA GLY A 284 -2.95 -8.87 -14.93
C GLY A 284 -4.08 -8.36 -14.03
N TYR A 285 -4.13 -8.72 -12.74
CA TYR A 285 -5.05 -8.08 -11.80
C TYR A 285 -4.64 -6.65 -11.48
N LEU A 286 -5.66 -5.80 -11.42
CA LEU A 286 -5.55 -4.44 -10.93
C LEU A 286 -5.77 -4.47 -9.41
N VAL A 287 -4.73 -4.15 -8.66
CA VAL A 287 -4.77 -3.93 -7.21
C VAL A 287 -4.83 -2.42 -6.98
N LEU A 288 -5.85 -1.96 -6.24
CA LEU A 288 -5.96 -0.54 -5.91
C LEU A 288 -4.84 -0.15 -4.94
N GLU A 289 -4.18 1.00 -5.13
CA GLU A 289 -3.15 1.45 -4.20
C GLU A 289 -3.68 1.62 -2.78
N ASP A 290 -4.93 2.05 -2.61
CA ASP A 290 -5.55 2.10 -1.29
C ASP A 290 -5.71 0.70 -0.67
N ALA A 291 -5.91 -0.35 -1.47
CA ALA A 291 -5.91 -1.73 -0.98
C ALA A 291 -4.51 -2.16 -0.52
N VAL A 292 -3.46 -1.68 -1.20
CA VAL A 292 -2.05 -1.85 -0.78
C VAL A 292 -1.80 -1.10 0.52
N ALA A 293 -2.20 0.17 0.63
CA ALA A 293 -2.03 0.98 1.82
C ALA A 293 -2.75 0.38 3.04
N LEU A 294 -3.98 -0.07 2.83
CA LEU A 294 -4.77 -0.80 3.83
C LEU A 294 -4.11 -2.12 4.24
N ALA A 295 -3.58 -2.88 3.26
CA ALA A 295 -2.84 -4.10 3.53
C ALA A 295 -1.55 -3.83 4.28
N LEU A 296 -0.91 -2.68 4.09
CA LEU A 296 0.25 -2.27 4.87
C LEU A 296 -0.15 -1.72 6.24
N GLY A 297 -1.43 -1.45 6.49
CA GLY A 297 -1.91 -0.94 7.77
C GLY A 297 -1.67 0.56 7.97
N TYR A 298 -1.54 1.35 6.89
CA TYR A 298 -1.46 2.80 7.02
C TYR A 298 -2.80 3.38 7.54
N PRO A 299 -2.75 4.36 8.46
CA PRO A 299 -3.95 4.93 9.08
C PRO A 299 -4.75 5.83 8.13
N GLY A 300 -4.11 6.44 7.13
CA GLY A 300 -4.75 7.24 6.08
C GLY A 300 -4.31 6.79 4.68
N THR A 301 -5.21 6.92 3.71
CA THR A 301 -4.87 6.87 2.28
C THR A 301 -4.37 8.24 1.85
N LEU A 302 -3.30 8.30 1.06
CA LEU A 302 -2.75 9.54 0.50
C LEU A 302 -3.72 10.10 -0.53
N GLU A 303 -4.79 10.76 -0.09
CA GLU A 303 -5.45 11.72 -0.96
C GLU A 303 -4.58 13.00 -0.97
N GLU A 304 -4.24 13.46 -2.17
CA GLU A 304 -3.89 14.86 -2.41
C GLU A 304 -5.13 15.70 -2.17
N SER A 305 -5.47 15.91 -0.90
CA SER A 305 -6.31 17.04 -0.53
C SER A 305 -5.43 18.16 -0.02
N ASP A 306 -5.81 19.39 -0.36
CA ASP A 306 -5.25 20.67 0.13
C ASP A 306 -5.38 20.86 1.66
N ARG A 307 -5.63 19.79 2.41
CA ARG A 307 -5.71 19.83 3.87
C ARG A 307 -4.32 19.72 4.47
N GLU A 308 -4.12 20.43 5.59
CA GLU A 308 -2.93 20.34 6.41
C GLU A 308 -2.51 18.88 6.60
N ARG A 309 -1.33 18.54 6.07
CA ARG A 309 -0.70 17.25 6.26
C ARG A 309 0.13 17.32 7.54
N HIS A 310 0.01 16.27 8.33
CA HIS A 310 0.85 16.09 9.50
C HIS A 310 1.84 14.98 9.22
N THR A 311 3.09 15.24 9.56
CA THR A 311 4.18 14.28 9.52
C THR A 311 4.62 14.01 10.95
N PHE A 312 4.74 12.74 11.29
CA PHE A 312 5.28 12.30 12.57
C PHE A 312 6.62 11.64 12.37
N ASP A 313 7.62 12.00 13.18
CA ASP A 313 8.96 11.42 13.02
C ASP A 313 9.28 10.58 14.24
N VAL A 314 9.68 9.31 14.09
CA VAL A 314 10.19 8.49 15.21
C VAL A 314 11.65 8.09 15.04
N SER A 315 12.41 8.23 16.12
CA SER A 315 13.79 7.75 16.25
C SER A 315 13.93 6.69 17.36
N TYR A 316 14.97 5.85 17.25
CA TYR A 316 15.29 4.80 18.21
C TYR A 316 16.79 4.81 18.56
N LYS A 317 17.17 4.97 19.84
CA LYS A 317 18.58 5.11 20.28
C LYS A 317 19.37 6.16 19.46
N GLY A 318 18.72 7.26 19.07
CA GLY A 318 19.32 8.29 18.20
C GLY A 318 19.54 7.88 16.74
N ARG A 319 19.04 6.71 16.30
CA ARG A 319 19.11 6.21 14.93
C ARG A 319 17.72 6.21 14.28
N ARG A 320 17.66 6.70 13.04
CA ARG A 320 16.43 6.76 12.22
C ARG A 320 16.04 5.38 11.71
N VAL A 321 14.74 5.10 11.62
CA VAL A 321 14.21 3.78 11.29
C VAL A 321 12.99 3.89 10.35
N GLY A 322 13.06 3.44 9.09
CA GLY A 322 11.96 3.41 8.08
C GLY A 322 12.30 3.97 6.68
N SER A 323 11.48 3.67 5.64
CA SER A 323 11.62 4.05 4.20
C SER A 323 10.23 4.19 3.50
N ARG A 324 9.90 4.96 2.42
CA ARG A 324 10.61 5.75 1.37
C ARG A 324 9.73 6.86 0.72
N ALA A 325 10.33 8.01 0.40
CA ALA A 325 10.49 8.65 -0.93
C ALA A 325 11.54 9.80 -0.76
N PRO A 326 12.15 10.42 -1.79
CA PRO A 326 13.35 11.24 -1.59
C PRO A 326 13.06 12.34 -0.57
N GLN A 327 13.89 12.40 0.48
CA GLN A 327 13.80 13.19 1.71
C GLN A 327 13.43 12.39 2.98
N LYS A 328 14.51 11.92 3.65
CA LYS A 328 14.69 11.88 5.12
C LYS A 328 13.90 10.83 5.95
N PRO A 329 14.54 9.83 6.61
CA PRO A 329 13.87 8.77 7.38
C PRO A 329 13.31 9.12 8.74
N TYR A 330 12.19 8.51 9.07
CA TYR A 330 11.64 8.37 10.41
C TYR A 330 10.37 7.54 10.23
N LEU A 331 9.70 7.16 11.33
CA LEU A 331 8.36 6.59 11.24
C LEU A 331 7.33 7.64 10.80
N GLU A 332 7.27 7.95 9.50
CA GLU A 332 6.34 8.93 8.97
C GLU A 332 4.91 8.41 8.93
N TYR A 333 4.08 8.94 9.81
CA TYR A 333 2.65 9.01 9.51
C TYR A 333 2.41 10.30 8.75
N SER A 334 2.26 10.23 7.43
CA SER A 334 1.62 11.30 6.67
C SER A 334 0.12 11.07 6.75
N CYS A 335 -0.56 11.89 7.54
CA CYS A 335 -1.98 11.71 7.79
C CYS A 335 -2.75 13.03 7.70
N HIS A 336 -4.03 12.94 7.35
CA HIS A 336 -4.92 14.09 7.45
C HIS A 336 -5.18 14.42 8.93
N GLY A 337 -5.54 15.68 9.22
CA GLY A 337 -5.89 16.11 10.59
C GLY A 337 -6.95 15.24 11.29
N SER A 338 -7.86 14.62 10.53
CA SER A 338 -8.86 13.69 11.06
C SER A 338 -8.27 12.39 11.61
N ASP A 339 -7.12 11.96 11.10
CA ASP A 339 -6.47 10.69 11.48
C ASP A 339 -5.37 10.89 12.53
N LEU A 340 -5.09 12.15 12.90
CA LEU A 340 -4.12 12.54 13.92
C LEU A 340 -4.28 11.77 15.26
N PRO A 341 -5.50 11.53 15.79
CA PRO A 341 -5.66 10.76 17.02
C PRO A 341 -5.17 9.31 16.90
N VAL A 342 -5.36 8.67 15.75
CA VAL A 342 -4.93 7.29 15.48
C VAL A 342 -3.41 7.20 15.45
N CYS A 343 -2.75 8.13 14.73
CA CYS A 343 -1.30 8.20 14.67
C CYS A 343 -0.68 8.43 16.05
N LYS A 344 -1.23 9.37 16.84
CA LYS A 344 -0.78 9.61 18.23
C LYS A 344 -0.95 8.37 19.12
N TRP A 345 -2.02 7.60 18.93
CA TRP A 345 -2.23 6.36 19.66
C TRP A 345 -1.21 5.29 19.29
N HIS A 346 -0.95 5.04 17.99
CA HIS A 346 0.12 4.12 17.56
C HIS A 346 1.46 4.48 18.21
N LEU A 347 1.80 5.77 18.24
CA LEU A 347 3.03 6.25 18.87
C LEU A 347 3.07 5.98 20.38
N SER A 348 1.95 6.16 21.07
CA SER A 348 1.82 5.85 22.50
C SER A 348 2.01 4.36 22.76
N VAL A 349 1.38 3.50 21.96
CA VAL A 349 1.53 2.04 22.04
C VAL A 349 2.97 1.62 21.76
N CYS A 350 3.61 2.19 20.74
CA CYS A 350 5.04 1.96 20.46
C CYS A 350 5.92 2.32 21.65
N ARG A 351 5.73 3.51 22.23
CA ARG A 351 6.52 3.96 23.40
C ARG A 351 6.37 3.00 24.58
N ARG A 352 5.16 2.51 24.84
CA ARG A 352 4.87 1.61 25.96
C ARG A 352 5.29 0.16 25.74
N ALA A 353 5.07 -0.38 24.54
CA ALA A 353 5.52 -1.72 24.23
C ALA A 353 7.05 -1.83 24.18
N CYS A 354 7.70 -0.70 23.87
CA CYS A 354 9.13 -0.49 24.03
C CYS A 354 9.52 0.02 25.42
N GLU A 355 8.66 0.03 26.45
CA GLU A 355 9.09 0.38 27.82
C GLU A 355 10.16 -0.62 28.29
N GLY A 356 11.34 -0.09 28.62
CA GLY A 356 12.55 -0.89 28.88
C GLY A 356 13.50 -1.01 27.68
N ILE A 357 13.04 -0.61 26.49
CA ILE A 357 13.86 -0.30 25.32
C ILE A 357 13.97 1.23 25.23
N THR A 358 15.15 1.77 25.50
CA THR A 358 15.34 3.20 25.78
C THR A 358 15.02 4.13 24.59
N GLU A 359 14.24 5.17 24.92
CA GLU A 359 13.87 6.41 24.20
C GLU A 359 13.40 6.31 22.73
N LEU A 360 12.09 6.06 22.57
CA LEU A 360 11.34 6.38 21.37
C LEU A 360 10.92 7.86 21.41
N GLN A 361 11.59 8.70 20.62
CA GLN A 361 11.27 10.13 20.51
C GLN A 361 10.40 10.36 19.27
N ALA A 362 9.31 11.11 19.43
CA ALA A 362 8.38 11.43 18.36
C ALA A 362 8.32 12.94 18.14
N TYR A 363 8.55 13.40 16.91
CA TYR A 363 8.44 14.81 16.54
C TYR A 363 7.21 15.05 15.68
N PHE A 364 6.63 16.24 15.81
CA PHE A 364 5.49 16.67 15.02
C PHE A 364 5.96 17.79 14.09
N ASN A 365 5.89 17.53 12.79
CA ASN A 365 6.16 18.54 11.78
C ASN A 365 4.83 18.92 11.12
N HIS A 366 4.54 20.22 11.10
CA HIS A 366 3.45 20.77 10.33
C HIS A 366 3.98 21.15 8.96
N SER A 367 3.64 20.39 7.93
CA SER A 367 3.98 20.73 6.55
C SER A 367 2.90 21.68 6.02
N CYS A 368 3.05 22.98 6.32
CA CYS A 368 2.40 23.99 5.49
C CYS A 368 3.04 23.88 4.10
N SER A 369 2.24 23.59 3.07
CA SER A 369 2.62 24.01 1.71
C SER A 369 2.66 25.54 1.74
N THR A 370 3.84 26.11 1.96
CA THR A 370 4.08 27.51 1.65
C THR A 370 4.03 27.63 0.13
N ASP A 371 2.88 28.06 -0.38
CA ASP A 371 2.85 28.95 -1.54
C ASP A 371 3.10 30.38 -1.07
#